data_AF-A0A963JMM7-F1
#
_entry.id   AF-A0A963JMM7-F1
#
_cell.length_a   1.000
_cell.length_b   1.000
_cell.length_c   1.000
_cell.angle_alpha   90.00
_cell.angle_beta   90.00
_cell.angle_gamma   90.00
#
_symmetry.space_group_name_H-M   'P 1'
#
loop_
_entity.id
_entity.type
_entity.pdbx_description
1 polymer ?
#
loop_
_entity_poly.entity_id
_entity_poly.type
_entity_poly.pdbx_seq_one_letter_code
_entity_poly.pdbx_strand_id
1 'polypeptide(L)'
;YLWLQPDPAAVGKVLQRLRPDNLLVTLVAKGLPTDRSAPYFGTRYSYAEDTGEAYAALLAPPPVAAFALPAPNRFVPSTTALRPVAAARLIDEPALSLVHLQDTGFERPQVAYLARFVLPRDRATLRDA
;
A
#
# COMPACT_ATOMS: atom_id res chain seq x y z
N TYR A 1 -9.20 -18.84 4.75
CA TYR A 1 -8.05 -19.69 4.37
C TYR A 1 -6.89 -19.35 5.30
N LEU A 2 -6.14 -20.34 5.78
CA LEU A 2 -4.95 -20.14 6.62
C LEU A 2 -3.73 -20.65 5.85
N TRP A 3 -2.67 -19.85 5.75
CA TRP A 3 -1.41 -20.24 5.11
C TRP A 3 -0.49 -20.92 6.13
N LEU A 4 -0.70 -22.23 6.35
CA LEU A 4 0.02 -22.99 7.39
C LEU A 4 1.30 -23.67 6.89
N GLN A 5 1.41 -23.96 5.60
CA GLN A 5 2.51 -24.71 5.01
C GLN A 5 3.10 -23.93 3.83
N PRO A 6 4.38 -23.55 3.88
CA PRO A 6 5.04 -22.93 2.74
C PRO A 6 5.27 -23.96 1.63
N ASP A 7 5.10 -23.55 0.38
CA ASP A 7 5.45 -24.33 -0.81
C ASP A 7 6.45 -23.53 -1.69
N PRO A 8 7.76 -23.64 -1.41
CA PRO A 8 8.79 -22.98 -2.20
C PRO A 8 8.79 -23.40 -3.67
N ALA A 9 8.40 -24.64 -3.98
CA ALA A 9 8.37 -25.14 -5.36
C ALA A 9 7.26 -24.46 -6.16
N ALA A 10 6.08 -24.24 -5.57
CA ALA A 10 5.01 -23.46 -6.18
C ALA A 10 5.44 -22.00 -6.43
N VAL A 11 6.11 -21.36 -5.46
CA VAL A 11 6.65 -20.01 -5.64
C VAL A 11 7.64 -19.97 -6.80
N GLY A 12 8.56 -20.94 -6.88
CA GLY A 12 9.50 -21.07 -7.99
C GLY A 12 8.81 -21.18 -9.35
N LYS A 13 7.73 -21.98 -9.46
CA LYS A 13 6.94 -22.11 -10.70
C LYS A 13 6.33 -20.79 -11.15
N VAL A 14 5.85 -19.96 -10.22
CA VAL A 14 5.30 -18.63 -10.53
C VAL A 14 6.42 -17.69 -10.97
N LEU A 15 7.53 -17.63 -10.22
CA LEU A 15 8.65 -16.75 -10.55
C LEU A 15 9.25 -17.07 -11.93
N GLN A 16 9.30 -18.35 -12.33
CA GLN A 16 9.77 -18.76 -13.65
C GLN A 16 8.91 -18.26 -14.82
N ARG A 17 7.68 -17.79 -14.56
CA ARG A 17 6.79 -17.19 -15.57
C ARG A 17 6.90 -15.67 -15.64
N LEU A 18 7.56 -15.03 -14.67
CA LEU A 18 7.78 -13.58 -14.66
C LEU A 18 8.99 -13.22 -15.51
N ARG A 19 8.82 -13.31 -16.83
CA ARG A 19 9.88 -13.11 -17.83
C ARG A 19 9.40 -12.18 -18.95
N PRO A 20 10.31 -11.48 -19.65
CA PRO A 20 9.93 -10.56 -20.74
C PRO A 20 9.12 -11.23 -21.87
N ASP A 21 9.38 -12.50 -22.18
CA ASP A 21 8.63 -13.28 -23.20
C ASP A 21 7.18 -13.60 -22.80
N ASN A 22 6.81 -13.35 -21.54
CA ASN A 22 5.47 -13.55 -20.99
C ASN A 22 4.87 -12.25 -20.43
N LEU A 23 5.38 -11.09 -20.89
CA LEU A 23 5.01 -9.76 -20.43
C LEU A 23 3.99 -9.11 -21.37
N LEU A 24 2.97 -8.45 -20.80
CA LEU A 24 2.10 -7.50 -21.48
C LEU A 24 2.18 -6.15 -20.77
N VAL A 25 2.49 -5.08 -21.51
CA VAL A 25 2.61 -3.72 -20.96
C VAL A 25 1.47 -2.85 -21.47
N THR A 26 0.87 -2.05 -20.58
CA THR A 26 -0.15 -1.05 -20.94
C THR A 26 0.35 0.34 -20.55
N LEU A 27 0.51 1.22 -21.53
CA LEU A 27 0.85 2.63 -21.32
C LEU A 27 -0.41 3.50 -21.44
N VAL A 28 -0.71 4.27 -20.40
CA VAL A 28 -1.87 5.18 -20.37
C VAL A 28 -1.38 6.61 -20.10
N ALA A 29 -1.53 7.47 -21.11
CA ALA A 29 -1.23 8.89 -21.01
C ALA A 29 -2.08 9.67 -22.04
N LYS A 30 -2.25 10.98 -21.81
CA LYS A 30 -2.90 11.87 -22.78
C LYS A 30 -1.98 12.10 -23.97
N GLY A 31 -2.58 12.25 -25.16
CA GLY A 31 -1.84 12.59 -26.38
C GLY A 31 -1.08 11.43 -27.04
N LEU A 32 -1.30 10.19 -26.59
CA LEU A 32 -0.70 9.01 -27.22
C LEU A 32 -1.32 8.75 -28.62
N PRO A 33 -0.51 8.32 -29.60
CA PRO A 33 -1.05 7.86 -30.88
C PRO A 33 -1.89 6.60 -30.65
N THR A 34 -3.07 6.54 -31.27
CA THR A 34 -3.99 5.39 -31.18
C THR A 34 -4.65 5.11 -32.52
N ASP A 35 -4.64 3.85 -32.96
CA ASP A 35 -5.15 3.41 -34.26
C ASP A 35 -6.41 2.52 -34.14
N ARG A 36 -6.71 2.01 -32.94
CA ARG A 36 -7.85 1.11 -32.68
C ARG A 36 -8.83 1.71 -31.67
N SER A 37 -10.03 1.13 -31.62
CA SER A 37 -11.10 1.47 -30.68
C SER A 37 -11.69 0.21 -30.08
N ALA A 38 -11.86 0.17 -28.76
CA ALA A 38 -12.52 -0.94 -28.08
C ALA A 38 -14.03 -0.98 -28.42
N PRO A 39 -14.63 -2.16 -28.63
CA PRO A 39 -15.98 -2.28 -29.20
C PRO A 39 -17.10 -1.75 -28.29
N TYR A 40 -16.94 -1.84 -26.97
CA TYR A 40 -18.00 -1.49 -26.03
C TYR A 40 -17.91 -0.07 -25.49
N PHE A 41 -16.71 0.38 -25.15
CA PHE A 41 -16.49 1.68 -24.49
C PHE A 41 -15.85 2.73 -25.40
N GLY A 42 -15.51 2.38 -26.65
CA GLY A 42 -14.86 3.29 -27.59
C GLY A 42 -13.45 3.72 -27.15
N THR A 43 -12.85 3.03 -26.18
CA THR A 43 -11.51 3.34 -25.68
C THR A 43 -10.51 3.26 -26.82
N ARG A 44 -9.82 4.37 -27.08
CA ARG A 44 -8.78 4.47 -28.09
C ARG A 44 -7.51 3.77 -27.60
N TYR A 45 -6.93 2.89 -28.40
CA TYR A 45 -5.70 2.18 -28.06
C TYR A 45 -4.89 1.85 -29.32
N SER A 46 -3.65 1.41 -29.11
CA SER A 46 -2.82 0.75 -30.12
C SER A 46 -2.18 -0.49 -29.53
N TYR A 47 -1.82 -1.44 -30.39
CA TYR A 47 -1.10 -2.65 -30.00
C TYR A 47 0.08 -2.84 -30.94
N ALA A 48 1.25 -3.05 -30.36
CA ALA A 48 2.46 -3.41 -31.06
C ALA A 48 3.23 -4.42 -30.21
N GLU A 49 3.95 -5.31 -30.88
CA GLU A 49 4.93 -6.18 -30.24
C GLU A 49 6.31 -5.54 -30.41
N ASP A 50 7.06 -5.45 -29.32
CA ASP A 50 8.38 -4.82 -29.29
C ASP A 50 9.46 -5.87 -29.03
N THR A 51 10.37 -6.02 -29.99
CA THR A 51 11.57 -6.86 -29.89
C THR A 51 12.85 -6.03 -30.00
N GLY A 52 12.73 -4.70 -29.85
CA GLY A 52 13.81 -3.73 -29.96
C GLY A 52 14.67 -3.61 -28.71
N GLU A 53 15.36 -2.46 -28.59
CA GLU A 53 16.35 -2.21 -27.54
C GLU A 53 15.76 -2.32 -26.12
N ALA A 54 14.54 -1.81 -25.91
CA ALA A 54 13.87 -1.89 -24.62
C ALA A 54 13.61 -3.34 -24.19
N TYR A 55 13.18 -4.21 -25.11
CA TYR A 55 13.01 -5.63 -24.85
C TYR A 55 14.35 -6.31 -24.54
N ALA A 56 15.40 -6.03 -25.33
CA ALA A 56 16.73 -6.59 -25.11
C ALA A 56 17.30 -6.21 -23.73
N ALA A 57 17.08 -4.97 -23.29
CA ALA A 57 17.49 -4.50 -21.97
C ALA A 57 16.79 -5.23 -20.81
N LEU A 58 15.54 -5.68 -21.01
CA LEU A 58 14.80 -6.45 -20.01
C LEU A 58 15.28 -7.90 -19.87
N LEU A 59 15.95 -8.46 -20.89
CA LEU A 59 16.49 -9.83 -20.83
C LEU A 59 17.73 -9.94 -19.92
N ALA A 60 18.48 -8.85 -19.78
CA ALA A 60 19.69 -8.79 -18.95
C ALA A 60 19.76 -7.44 -18.21
N PRO A 61 18.84 -7.17 -17.26
CA PRO A 61 18.84 -5.93 -16.54
C PRO A 61 20.09 -5.82 -15.65
N PRO A 62 20.71 -4.64 -15.52
CA PRO A 62 21.81 -4.45 -14.60
C PRO A 62 21.34 -4.64 -13.15
N PRO A 63 22.22 -5.11 -12.24
CA PRO A 63 21.87 -5.19 -10.83
C PRO A 63 21.57 -3.80 -10.26
N VAL A 64 20.43 -3.68 -9.59
CA VAL A 64 20.02 -2.43 -8.92
C VAL A 64 20.42 -2.51 -7.46
N ALA A 65 21.51 -1.84 -7.06
CA ALA A 65 22.07 -1.90 -5.70
C ALA A 65 21.07 -1.50 -4.58
N ALA A 66 20.05 -0.72 -4.92
CA ALA A 66 19.00 -0.31 -3.98
C ALA A 66 17.96 -1.41 -3.69
N PHE A 67 17.90 -2.48 -4.50
CA PHE A 67 16.98 -3.58 -4.26
C PHE A 67 17.58 -4.58 -3.28
N ALA A 68 16.96 -4.68 -2.12
CA ALA A 68 17.27 -5.66 -1.08
C ALA A 68 15.97 -6.31 -0.59
N LEU A 69 16.09 -7.52 -0.04
CA LEU A 69 14.97 -8.13 0.67
C LEU A 69 14.60 -7.26 1.89
N PRO A 70 13.31 -7.13 2.21
CA PRO A 70 12.89 -6.38 3.39
C PRO A 70 13.46 -7.02 4.65
N ALA A 71 13.91 -6.18 5.58
CA ALA A 71 14.20 -6.62 6.94
C ALA A 71 12.90 -7.16 7.60
N PRO A 72 13.01 -8.03 8.62
CA PRO A 72 11.84 -8.51 9.36
C PRO A 72 10.94 -7.36 9.83
N ASN A 73 9.62 -7.50 9.62
CA ASN A 73 8.67 -6.45 9.98
C ASN A 73 8.53 -6.32 11.52
N ARG A 74 9.16 -5.28 12.08
CA ARG A 74 9.15 -4.98 13.52
C ARG A 74 7.78 -4.55 14.08
N PHE A 75 6.80 -4.30 13.22
CA PHE A 75 5.45 -3.87 13.63
C PHE A 75 4.47 -5.04 13.75
N VAL A 76 4.89 -6.28 13.51
CA VAL A 76 4.08 -7.47 13.83
C VAL A 76 3.88 -7.50 15.35
N PRO A 77 2.63 -7.50 15.87
CA PRO A 77 2.40 -7.53 17.30
C PRO A 77 2.98 -8.79 17.93
N SER A 78 3.84 -8.63 18.93
CA SER A 78 4.39 -9.74 19.71
C SER A 78 3.43 -10.26 20.77
N THR A 79 2.37 -9.51 21.08
CA THR A 79 1.35 -9.87 22.07
C THR A 79 -0.02 -9.39 21.63
N THR A 80 -1.03 -10.21 21.95
CA THR A 80 -2.45 -9.93 21.77
C THR A 80 -3.21 -9.97 23.09
N ALA A 81 -2.49 -9.94 24.22
CA ALA A 81 -3.09 -10.00 25.54
C ALA A 81 -3.96 -8.75 25.81
N LEU A 82 -5.19 -8.97 26.27
CA LEU A 82 -6.08 -7.90 26.70
C LEU A 82 -5.68 -7.38 28.08
N ARG A 83 -5.84 -6.07 28.28
CA ARG A 83 -5.63 -5.44 29.58
C ARG A 83 -6.93 -5.48 30.40
N PRO A 84 -6.87 -5.67 31.73
CA PRO A 84 -8.05 -5.55 32.58
C PRO A 84 -8.63 -4.14 32.52
N VAL A 85 -9.93 -4.01 32.78
CA VAL A 85 -10.62 -2.72 32.78
C VAL A 85 -10.10 -1.86 33.94
N ALA A 86 -9.69 -0.63 33.66
CA ALA A 86 -9.22 0.33 34.66
C ALA A 86 -9.88 1.72 34.46
N ALA A 87 -10.01 2.47 35.56
CA ALA A 87 -10.53 3.84 35.51
C ALA A 87 -9.59 4.76 34.72
N ALA A 88 -10.17 5.62 33.89
CA ALA A 88 -9.42 6.55 33.03
C ALA A 88 -9.10 7.85 33.78
N ARG A 89 -7.82 8.26 33.80
CA ARG A 89 -7.41 9.62 34.18
C ARG A 89 -7.54 10.52 32.96
N LEU A 90 -8.38 11.56 33.06
CA LEU A 90 -8.65 12.51 31.98
C LEU A 90 -7.76 13.76 32.13
N ILE A 91 -7.55 14.48 31.02
CA ILE A 91 -6.89 15.80 30.99
C ILE A 91 -7.90 16.80 30.46
N ASP A 92 -8.06 17.91 31.18
CA ASP A 92 -8.90 19.03 30.78
C ASP A 92 -8.18 20.34 31.10
N GLU A 93 -7.36 20.80 30.15
CA GLU A 93 -6.52 22.00 30.24
C GLU A 93 -6.74 22.89 29.00
N PRO A 94 -6.48 24.21 29.08
CA PRO A 94 -6.74 25.14 27.96
C PRO A 94 -6.12 24.77 26.61
N ALA A 95 -4.98 24.07 26.62
CA ALA A 95 -4.26 23.65 25.42
C ALA A 95 -4.38 22.15 25.10
N LEU A 96 -5.03 21.36 25.96
CA LEU A 96 -5.10 19.91 25.81
C LEU A 96 -6.35 19.35 26.50
N SER A 97 -7.17 18.65 25.74
CA SER A 97 -8.24 17.81 26.27
C SER A 97 -7.99 16.37 25.84
N LEU A 98 -8.01 15.44 26.79
CA LEU A 98 -7.84 14.01 26.55
C LEU A 98 -9.01 13.24 27.14
N VAL A 99 -9.75 12.58 26.26
CA VAL A 99 -10.78 11.59 26.61
C VAL A 99 -10.23 10.20 26.36
N HIS A 100 -10.30 9.34 27.37
CA HIS A 100 -9.90 7.94 27.29
C HIS A 100 -11.07 7.04 27.72
N LEU A 101 -11.38 6.05 26.89
CA LEU A 101 -12.34 5.00 27.17
C LEU A 101 -11.74 3.65 26.75
N GLN A 102 -11.72 2.69 27.66
CA GLN A 102 -11.30 1.33 27.36
C GLN A 102 -12.46 0.55 26.73
N ASP A 103 -12.16 -0.25 25.70
CA ASP A 103 -13.13 -1.16 25.11
C ASP A 103 -13.50 -2.27 26.12
N THR A 104 -14.79 -2.38 26.42
CA THR A 104 -15.37 -3.43 27.28
C THR A 104 -16.36 -4.32 26.53
N GLY A 105 -16.49 -4.16 25.21
CA GLY A 105 -17.51 -4.83 24.41
C GLY A 105 -16.93 -5.72 23.31
N PHE A 106 -15.92 -5.27 22.58
CA PHE A 106 -15.34 -6.07 21.49
C PHE A 106 -14.22 -6.98 21.94
N GLU A 107 -13.54 -6.65 23.04
CA GLU A 107 -12.48 -7.43 23.67
C GLU A 107 -11.36 -7.78 22.66
N ARG A 108 -10.95 -6.78 21.87
CA ARG A 108 -9.91 -6.94 20.86
C ARG A 108 -8.62 -6.26 21.30
N PRO A 109 -7.43 -6.79 20.92
CA PRO A 109 -6.15 -6.14 21.17
C PRO A 109 -5.93 -4.99 20.17
N GLN A 110 -6.87 -4.05 20.15
CA GLN A 110 -6.92 -2.92 19.23
C GLN A 110 -7.37 -1.68 19.99
N VAL A 111 -6.96 -0.51 19.49
CA VAL A 111 -7.32 0.79 20.05
C VAL A 111 -7.44 1.79 18.89
N ALA A 112 -8.33 2.76 19.04
CA ALA A 112 -8.42 3.89 18.14
C ALA A 112 -7.84 5.13 18.84
N TYR A 113 -6.92 5.82 18.16
CA TYR A 113 -6.43 7.13 18.59
C TYR A 113 -6.99 8.20 17.66
N LEU A 114 -7.69 9.18 18.22
CA LEU A 114 -8.19 10.34 17.49
C LEU A 114 -7.50 11.58 18.06
N ALA A 115 -6.74 12.29 17.22
CA ALA A 115 -6.13 13.56 17.55
C ALA A 115 -6.76 14.66 16.68
N ARG A 116 -7.33 15.68 17.31
CA ARG A 116 -7.85 16.87 16.63
C ARG A 116 -6.95 18.05 16.95
N PHE A 117 -6.26 18.56 15.94
CA PHE A 117 -5.49 19.79 16.03
C PHE A 117 -6.37 20.96 15.59
N VAL A 118 -6.63 21.91 16.48
CA VAL A 118 -7.40 23.11 16.18
C VAL A 118 -6.43 24.27 15.99
N LEU A 119 -6.32 24.76 14.76
CA LEU A 119 -5.53 25.95 14.45
C LEU A 119 -6.31 27.22 14.86
N PRO A 120 -5.62 28.28 15.29
CA PRO A 120 -6.26 29.57 15.49
C PRO A 120 -6.73 30.15 14.14
N ARG A 121 -7.79 30.96 14.18
CA ARG A 121 -8.53 31.41 12.98
C ARG A 121 -7.68 32.21 12.00
N ASP A 122 -6.67 32.91 12.47
CA ASP A 122 -5.71 33.67 11.66
C ASP A 122 -4.80 32.78 10.79
N ARG A 123 -4.76 31.46 11.07
CA ARG A 123 -4.01 30.44 10.31
C ARG A 123 -4.89 29.51 9.48
N ALA A 124 -6.20 29.69 9.49
CA ALA A 124 -7.15 28.87 8.75
C ALA A 124 -7.50 29.51 7.39
N THR A 125 -6.49 29.68 6.52
CA THR A 125 -6.65 30.29 5.19
C THR A 125 -6.73 29.25 4.08
N LEU A 126 -7.21 29.63 2.89
CA LEU A 126 -7.23 28.78 1.68
C LEU A 126 -5.83 28.29 1.25
N ARG A 127 -4.77 28.97 1.69
CA ARG A 127 -3.38 28.56 1.43
C ARG A 127 -2.92 27.46 2.39
N ASP A 128 -3.56 27.39 3.55
CA ASP A 128 -3.19 26.51 4.67
C ASP A 128 -4.21 25.35 4.84
N ALA A 129 -5.17 25.21 3.91
CA ALA A 129 -6.23 24.21 3.88
C ALA A 129 -5.91 23.01 2.97
#